data_AF-A0A2V6CE31-F1
#
_entry.id   AF-A0A2V6CE31-F1
#
_cell.length_a   1.000
_cell.length_b   1.000
_cell.length_c   1.000
_cell.angle_alpha   90.00
_cell.angle_beta   90.00
_cell.angle_gamma   90.00
#
_symmetry.space_group_name_H-M   'P 1'
#
loop_
_entity.id
_entity.type
_entity.pdbx_description
1 polymer ?
#
loop_
_entity_poly.entity_id
_entity_poly.type
_entity_poly.pdbx_seq_one_letter_code
_entity_poly.pdbx_strand_id
1 'polypeptide(L)'
;WCVCIGQDEQVIAMPQPNSLLALRAVSVPSHLTFDEVENCRERYGGNFLGLTSQQVVDAAHFLSAGTVSFARGLNDTPKIVALLLLWKALDIRWGFAAVAMTMAIGGLLNARKVAETMSRKITTMNHGQGFTANLTTAILVVLASLFGLPVSTTHVSVGSLFGIGLTTGRANPRVISAIVFSWLITLPCAAISAGAIYWIANSPHS
;
A
#
# COMPACT_ATOMS: atom_id res chain seq x y z
N TRP A 1 -0.71 27.86 13.82
CA TRP A 1 -1.61 27.83 15.00
C TRP A 1 -2.97 27.29 14.57
N CYS A 2 -3.43 26.21 15.19
CA CYS A 2 -4.74 25.60 15.00
C CYS A 2 -5.35 25.18 16.35
N VAL A 3 -6.67 25.05 16.39
CA VAL A 3 -7.39 24.52 17.56
C VAL A 3 -7.49 23.01 17.41
N CYS A 4 -6.89 22.26 18.32
CA CYS A 4 -6.97 20.81 18.39
C CYS A 4 -8.12 20.41 19.31
N ILE A 5 -9.05 19.63 18.75
CA ILE A 5 -10.15 19.01 19.51
C ILE A 5 -9.73 17.58 19.83
N GLY A 6 -9.31 17.33 21.06
CA GLY A 6 -8.99 15.99 21.56
C GLY A 6 -10.27 15.20 21.81
N GLN A 7 -10.43 14.10 21.07
CA GLN A 7 -11.44 13.09 21.35
C GLN A 7 -10.71 11.83 21.82
N ASP A 8 -10.95 11.41 23.05
CA ASP A 8 -10.47 10.12 23.53
C ASP A 8 -11.45 9.04 23.03
N GLU A 9 -10.99 8.20 22.11
CA GLU A 9 -11.70 6.99 21.73
C GLU A 9 -11.31 5.86 22.67
N GLN A 10 -12.20 5.52 23.60
CA GLN A 10 -12.07 4.30 24.39
C GLN A 10 -12.75 3.14 23.66
N VAL A 11 -12.00 2.06 23.45
CA VAL A 11 -12.51 0.84 22.83
C VAL A 11 -13.21 0.02 23.91
N ILE A 12 -14.54 0.00 23.89
CA ILE A 12 -15.36 -0.77 24.84
C ILE A 12 -15.81 -2.05 24.14
N ALA A 13 -15.54 -3.21 24.76
CA ALA A 13 -16.11 -4.47 24.31
C ALA A 13 -17.61 -4.48 24.65
N MET A 14 -18.46 -4.41 23.61
CA MET A 14 -19.89 -4.61 23.78
C MET A 14 -20.23 -6.06 23.41
N PRO A 15 -20.83 -6.85 24.31
CA PRO A 15 -21.28 -8.18 23.95
C PRO A 15 -22.43 -8.06 22.94
N GLN A 16 -22.17 -8.43 21.68
CA GLN A 16 -23.20 -8.59 20.65
C GLN A 16 -23.53 -10.07 20.47
N PRO A 17 -24.83 -10.45 20.37
CA PRO A 17 -25.25 -11.85 20.37
C PRO A 17 -24.77 -12.68 19.17
N ASN A 18 -24.34 -12.04 18.07
CA ASN A 18 -23.94 -12.71 16.83
C ASN A 18 -22.49 -12.37 16.37
N SER A 19 -21.72 -11.65 17.18
CA SER A 19 -20.39 -11.15 16.80
C SER A 19 -19.39 -11.48 17.90
N LEU A 20 -18.48 -12.42 17.63
CA LEU A 20 -17.48 -12.89 18.61
C LEU A 20 -16.48 -11.81 19.06
N LEU A 21 -16.38 -10.68 18.34
CA LEU A 21 -15.48 -9.56 18.63
C LEU A 21 -16.04 -8.25 18.02
N ALA A 22 -17.14 -7.73 18.57
CA ALA A 22 -17.59 -6.38 18.25
C ALA A 22 -17.01 -5.38 19.26
N LEU A 23 -15.90 -4.75 18.89
CA LEU A 23 -15.33 -3.62 19.64
C LEU A 23 -15.91 -2.33 19.07
N ARG A 24 -16.58 -1.54 19.89
CA ARG A 24 -17.08 -0.21 19.49
C ARG A 24 -16.24 0.85 20.20
N ALA A 25 -15.63 1.73 19.41
CA ALA A 25 -15.01 2.93 19.94
C ALA A 25 -16.11 3.92 20.34
N VAL A 26 -16.07 4.39 21.59
CA VAL A 26 -16.89 5.50 22.06
C VAL A 26 -15.97 6.71 22.17
N SER A 27 -16.27 7.76 21.40
CA SER A 27 -15.54 9.02 21.42
C SER A 27 -16.09 9.93 22.52
N VAL A 28 -15.29 10.24 23.54
CA VAL A 28 -15.62 11.26 24.55
C VAL A 28 -14.82 12.54 24.24
N PRO A 29 -15.45 13.71 24.03
CA PRO A 29 -14.72 14.96 23.83
C PRO A 29 -14.18 15.45 25.17
N SER A 30 -12.85 15.48 25.33
CA SER A 30 -12.22 15.71 26.64
C SER A 30 -11.32 16.95 26.71
N HIS A 31 -10.77 17.45 25.60
CA HIS A 31 -9.85 18.60 25.69
C HIS A 31 -9.75 19.47 24.43
N LEU A 32 -9.72 20.80 24.61
CA LEU A 32 -9.40 21.78 23.57
C LEU A 32 -7.99 22.32 23.83
N THR A 33 -7.08 22.17 22.88
CA THR A 33 -5.71 22.73 22.97
C THR A 33 -5.41 23.63 21.78
N PHE A 34 -4.61 24.67 21.99
CA PHE A 34 -4.09 25.52 20.92
C PHE A 34 -2.65 25.10 20.66
N ASP A 35 -2.37 24.57 19.47
CA ASP A 35 -1.05 24.07 19.12
C ASP A 35 -0.75 24.32 17.63
N GLU A 36 0.44 23.94 17.17
CA GLU A 36 0.77 23.90 15.76
C GLU A 36 0.08 22.73 15.05
N VAL A 37 -0.14 22.90 13.74
CA VAL A 37 -0.82 21.91 12.86
C VAL A 37 -0.10 20.56 12.91
N GLU A 38 1.20 20.56 13.17
CA GLU A 38 2.01 19.35 13.26
C GLU A 38 1.77 18.54 14.54
N ASN A 39 1.47 19.20 15.65
CA ASN A 39 1.09 18.58 16.93
C ASN A 39 -0.37 18.12 16.95
N CYS A 40 -1.19 18.68 16.07
CA CYS A 40 -2.60 18.38 15.90
C CYS A 40 -2.85 17.09 15.09
N ARG A 41 -2.18 15.99 15.46
CA ARG A 41 -2.35 14.67 14.83
C ARG A 41 -2.91 13.64 15.79
N GLU A 42 -3.66 12.68 15.26
CA GLU A 42 -4.15 11.52 16.02
C GLU A 42 -2.95 10.77 16.64
N ARG A 43 -2.89 10.70 17.98
CA ARG A 43 -1.86 9.95 18.70
C ARG A 43 -2.42 8.76 19.49
N TYR A 44 -1.75 7.62 19.41
CA TYR A 44 -2.07 6.45 20.22
C TYR A 44 -1.55 6.64 21.66
N GLY A 45 -2.48 6.88 22.59
CA GLY A 45 -2.17 7.02 24.02
C GLY A 45 -1.94 5.66 24.71
N GLY A 46 -1.20 5.69 25.82
CA GLY A 46 -0.96 4.53 26.68
C GLY A 46 0.47 4.00 26.63
N ASN A 47 0.85 3.27 27.69
CA ASN A 47 2.07 2.50 27.75
C ASN A 47 1.73 1.02 27.69
N PHE A 48 2.35 0.30 26.77
CA PHE A 48 2.25 -1.14 26.66
C PHE A 48 3.60 -1.75 27.04
N LEU A 49 3.65 -2.52 28.13
CA LEU A 49 4.90 -3.15 28.62
C LEU A 49 6.07 -2.17 28.83
N GLY A 50 5.79 -0.93 29.27
CA GLY A 50 6.80 0.10 29.51
C GLY A 50 7.29 0.85 28.25
N LEU A 51 6.79 0.48 27.07
CA LEU A 51 6.99 1.21 25.81
C LEU A 51 5.76 2.06 25.49
N THR A 52 5.97 3.20 24.83
CA THR A 52 4.84 4.03 24.39
C THR A 52 4.09 3.32 23.25
N SER A 53 2.76 3.31 23.29
CA SER A 53 1.95 2.70 22.24
C SER A 53 2.27 3.25 20.85
N GLN A 54 2.69 4.53 20.76
CA GLN A 54 3.13 5.13 19.50
C GLN A 54 4.37 4.48 18.91
N GLN A 55 5.43 4.30 19.70
CA GLN A 55 6.65 3.66 19.22
C GLN A 55 6.38 2.25 18.71
N VAL A 56 5.48 1.51 19.37
CA VAL A 56 5.08 0.17 18.94
C VAL A 56 4.36 0.22 17.59
N VAL A 57 3.40 1.14 17.43
CA VAL A 57 2.65 1.29 16.17
C VAL A 57 3.55 1.78 15.04
N ASP A 58 4.46 2.71 15.30
CA ASP A 58 5.41 3.23 14.31
C ASP A 58 6.38 2.15 13.85
N ALA A 59 6.94 1.38 14.80
CA ALA A 59 7.80 0.25 14.49
C ALA A 59 7.04 -0.83 13.70
N ALA A 60 5.81 -1.15 14.09
CA ALA A 60 4.97 -2.10 13.38
C ALA A 60 4.66 -1.63 11.95
N HIS A 61 4.33 -0.36 11.76
CA HIS A 61 4.08 0.23 10.44
C HIS A 61 5.32 0.19 9.54
N PHE A 62 6.50 0.49 10.10
CA PHE A 62 7.76 0.39 9.35
C PHE A 62 8.07 -1.05 8.96
N LEU A 63 7.93 -1.99 9.89
CA LEU A 63 8.15 -3.42 9.62
C LEU A 63 7.16 -3.95 8.58
N SER A 64 5.89 -3.55 8.64
CA SER A 64 4.90 -3.98 7.66
C SER A 64 5.13 -3.37 6.26
N ALA A 65 5.71 -2.17 6.16
CA ALA A 65 6.16 -1.65 4.87
C ALA A 65 7.29 -2.52 4.27
N GLY A 66 8.17 -3.05 5.12
CA GLY A 66 9.18 -4.04 4.74
C GLY A 66 8.56 -5.35 4.23
N THR A 67 7.55 -5.88 4.92
CA THR A 67 6.87 -7.11 4.48
C THR A 67 6.14 -6.94 3.15
N VAL A 68 5.50 -5.79 2.90
CA VAL A 68 4.91 -5.47 1.59
C VAL A 68 5.97 -5.43 0.50
N SER A 69 7.12 -4.80 0.78
CA SER A 69 8.24 -4.71 -0.18
C SER A 69 8.78 -6.10 -0.52
N PHE A 70 8.91 -6.98 0.48
CA PHE A 70 9.31 -8.36 0.27
C PHE A 70 8.27 -9.16 -0.53
N ALA A 71 6.98 -9.04 -0.18
CA ALA A 71 5.89 -9.67 -0.90
C ALA A 71 5.86 -9.26 -2.37
N ARG A 72 6.12 -7.99 -2.65
CA ARG A 72 6.23 -7.45 -4.02
C ARG A 72 7.42 -8.06 -4.76
N GLY A 73 8.58 -8.19 -4.12
CA GLY A 73 9.74 -8.89 -4.70
C GLY A 73 9.41 -10.33 -5.09
N LEU A 74 8.81 -11.10 -4.17
CA LEU A 74 8.40 -12.49 -4.43
C LEU A 74 7.45 -12.60 -5.62
N ASN A 75 6.53 -11.65 -5.79
CA ASN A 75 5.53 -11.70 -6.85
C ASN A 75 6.06 -11.22 -8.21
N ASP A 76 6.87 -10.17 -8.24
CA ASP A 76 7.26 -9.48 -9.47
C ASP A 76 8.60 -9.98 -10.03
N THR A 77 9.55 -10.40 -9.19
CA THR A 77 10.86 -10.87 -9.66
C THR A 77 10.76 -12.07 -10.63
N PRO A 78 9.99 -13.13 -10.37
CA PRO A 78 9.86 -14.25 -11.30
C PRO A 78 9.30 -13.83 -12.66
N LYS A 79 8.35 -12.88 -12.69
CA LYS A 79 7.75 -12.37 -13.93
C LYS A 79 8.79 -11.65 -14.80
N ILE A 80 9.64 -10.83 -14.19
CA ILE A 80 10.67 -10.07 -14.90
C ILE A 80 11.81 -10.98 -15.36
N VAL A 81 12.25 -11.92 -14.50
CA VAL A 81 13.29 -12.89 -14.87
C VAL A 81 12.82 -13.79 -16.02
N ALA A 82 11.56 -14.23 -16.02
CA ALA A 82 11.00 -15.00 -17.13
C ALA A 82 11.10 -14.25 -18.47
N LEU A 83 10.79 -12.94 -18.49
CA LEU A 83 10.95 -12.11 -19.69
C LEU A 83 12.41 -12.00 -20.14
N LEU A 84 13.34 -11.85 -19.20
CA LEU A 84 14.78 -11.75 -19.48
C LEU A 84 15.34 -13.05 -20.10
N LEU A 85 14.87 -14.20 -19.64
CA LEU A 85 15.29 -15.51 -20.14
C LEU A 85 14.82 -15.77 -21.59
N LEU A 86 13.69 -15.19 -22.01
CA LEU A 86 13.22 -15.26 -23.40
C LEU A 86 14.21 -14.63 -24.38
N TRP A 87 14.95 -13.62 -23.94
CA TRP A 87 15.99 -12.96 -24.74
C TRP A 87 17.36 -13.65 -24.67
N LYS A 88 17.48 -14.78 -23.94
CA LYS A 88 18.77 -15.47 -23.67
C LYS A 88 19.89 -14.53 -23.20
N ALA A 89 19.52 -13.40 -22.60
CA ALA A 89 20.46 -12.32 -22.33
C ALA A 89 21.41 -12.66 -21.17
N LEU A 90 20.93 -13.43 -20.18
CA LEU A 90 21.65 -13.71 -18.94
C LEU A 90 21.32 -15.09 -18.38
N ASP A 91 22.28 -15.66 -17.66
CA ASP A 91 22.15 -16.89 -16.90
C ASP A 91 21.18 -16.70 -15.71
N ILE A 92 20.43 -17.74 -15.34
CA ILE A 92 19.29 -17.60 -14.40
C ILE A 92 19.70 -17.00 -13.04
N ARG A 93 20.85 -17.41 -12.50
CA ARG A 93 21.38 -16.91 -11.22
C ARG A 93 21.68 -15.41 -11.26
N TRP A 94 22.30 -14.94 -12.34
CA TRP A 94 22.62 -13.54 -12.54
C TRP A 94 21.40 -12.70 -12.90
N GLY A 95 20.41 -13.30 -13.59
CA GLY A 95 19.12 -12.68 -13.87
C GLY A 95 18.38 -12.26 -12.60
N PHE A 96 18.29 -13.15 -11.59
CA PHE A 96 17.67 -12.81 -10.30
C PHE A 96 18.40 -11.66 -9.59
N ALA A 97 19.74 -11.69 -9.56
CA ALA A 97 20.54 -10.65 -8.91
C ALA A 97 20.39 -9.29 -9.62
N ALA A 98 20.43 -9.26 -10.95
CA ALA A 98 20.29 -8.05 -11.76
C ALA A 98 18.89 -7.43 -11.60
N VAL A 99 17.84 -8.25 -11.64
CA VAL A 99 16.46 -7.78 -11.43
C VAL A 99 16.27 -7.24 -10.01
N ALA A 100 16.78 -7.95 -9.00
CA ALA A 100 16.69 -7.49 -7.61
C ALA A 100 17.38 -6.13 -7.40
N MET A 101 18.59 -5.97 -7.95
CA MET A 101 19.33 -4.69 -7.86
C MET A 101 18.61 -3.57 -8.62
N THR A 102 18.09 -3.85 -9.81
CA THR A 102 17.34 -2.87 -10.61
C THR A 102 16.06 -2.43 -9.91
N MET A 103 15.32 -3.37 -9.31
CA MET A 103 14.12 -3.07 -8.53
C MET A 103 14.46 -2.24 -7.28
N ALA A 104 15.55 -2.55 -6.58
CA ALA A 104 16.00 -1.79 -5.43
C ALA A 104 16.33 -0.34 -5.81
N ILE A 105 17.14 -0.14 -6.86
CA ILE A 105 17.52 1.20 -7.35
C ILE A 105 16.27 1.97 -7.82
N GLY A 106 15.43 1.36 -8.65
CA GLY A 106 14.21 1.99 -9.14
C GLY A 106 13.24 2.38 -8.02
N GLY A 107 13.16 1.55 -6.97
CA GLY A 107 12.42 1.84 -5.75
C GLY A 107 12.99 3.06 -5.03
N LEU A 108 14.29 3.09 -4.77
CA LEU A 108 14.97 4.22 -4.11
C LEU A 108 14.76 5.56 -4.83
N LEU A 109 14.79 5.56 -6.17
CA LEU A 109 14.63 6.78 -6.97
C LEU A 109 13.19 7.32 -6.94
N ASN A 110 12.18 6.45 -6.96
CA ASN A 110 10.77 6.86 -7.10
C ASN A 110 9.90 6.67 -5.85
N ALA A 111 10.44 6.12 -4.75
CA ALA A 111 9.68 5.81 -3.54
C ALA A 111 8.92 7.02 -2.99
N ARG A 112 9.54 8.21 -2.97
CA ARG A 112 8.93 9.43 -2.40
C ARG A 112 7.63 9.83 -3.10
N LYS A 113 7.63 9.85 -4.44
CA LYS A 113 6.48 10.29 -5.24
C LYS A 113 5.30 9.30 -5.13
N VAL A 114 5.61 8.00 -5.07
CA VAL A 114 4.61 6.94 -4.88
C VAL A 114 4.04 7.00 -3.47
N ALA A 115 4.90 7.10 -2.45
CA ALA A 115 4.49 7.20 -1.05
C ALA A 115 3.59 8.41 -0.82
N GLU A 116 3.92 9.57 -1.40
CA GLU A 116 3.10 10.78 -1.28
C GLU A 116 1.72 10.61 -1.92
N THR A 117 1.66 9.97 -3.09
CA THR A 117 0.39 9.68 -3.79
C THR A 117 -0.48 8.72 -2.96
N MET A 118 0.11 7.65 -2.42
CA MET A 118 -0.61 6.66 -1.61
C MET A 118 -1.06 7.23 -0.26
N SER A 119 -0.19 7.99 0.43
CA SER A 119 -0.43 8.51 1.78
C SER A 119 -1.32 9.75 1.82
N ARG A 120 -1.27 10.62 0.81
CA ARG A 120 -2.01 11.90 0.83
C ARG A 120 -3.21 11.94 -0.11
N LYS A 121 -3.16 11.28 -1.27
CA LYS A 121 -4.22 11.40 -2.29
C LYS A 121 -5.32 10.37 -2.14
N ILE A 122 -5.02 9.14 -1.71
CA ILE A 122 -6.01 8.05 -1.66
C ILE A 122 -6.87 8.14 -0.40
N THR A 123 -6.24 8.23 0.77
CA THR A 123 -6.94 8.41 2.06
C THR A 123 -5.99 9.01 3.08
N THR A 124 -6.47 9.96 3.90
CA THR A 124 -5.70 10.52 5.02
C THR A 124 -5.62 9.46 6.11
N MET A 125 -4.44 8.86 6.26
CA MET A 125 -4.28 7.63 7.05
C MET A 125 -3.34 7.84 8.24
N ASN A 126 -3.70 7.32 9.40
CA ASN A 126 -2.82 7.26 10.58
C ASN A 126 -1.89 6.02 10.51
N HIS A 127 -0.83 5.97 11.33
CA HIS A 127 0.17 4.90 11.35
C HIS A 127 -0.45 3.51 11.59
N GLY A 128 -1.43 3.37 12.48
CA GLY A 128 -2.10 2.08 12.72
C GLY A 128 -2.98 1.60 11.55
N GLN A 129 -3.61 2.54 10.85
CA GLN A 129 -4.33 2.25 9.61
C GLN A 129 -3.35 1.84 8.49
N GLY A 130 -2.21 2.54 8.37
CA GLY A 130 -1.14 2.17 7.44
C GLY A 130 -0.55 0.80 7.71
N PHE A 131 -0.33 0.47 8.99
CA PHE A 131 0.10 -0.85 9.40
C PHE A 131 -0.89 -1.94 8.93
N THR A 132 -2.18 -1.76 9.20
CA THR A 132 -3.22 -2.72 8.82
C THR A 132 -3.35 -2.86 7.30
N ALA A 133 -3.24 -1.76 6.56
CA ALA A 133 -3.26 -1.74 5.09
C ALA A 133 -2.10 -2.55 4.51
N ASN A 134 -0.90 -2.30 5.04
CA ASN A 134 0.32 -2.98 4.61
C ASN A 134 0.26 -4.47 4.94
N LEU A 135 -0.18 -4.83 6.15
CA LEU A 135 -0.28 -6.22 6.56
C LEU A 135 -1.27 -7.00 5.67
N THR A 136 -2.45 -6.43 5.42
CA THR A 136 -3.46 -7.03 4.53
C THR A 136 -2.89 -7.22 3.12
N THR A 137 -2.22 -6.20 2.59
CA THR A 137 -1.58 -6.26 1.27
C THR A 137 -0.52 -7.34 1.22
N ALA A 138 0.38 -7.39 2.20
CA ALA A 138 1.46 -8.36 2.27
C ALA A 138 0.93 -9.79 2.32
N ILE A 139 -0.06 -10.06 3.16
CA ILE A 139 -0.67 -11.40 3.29
C ILE A 139 -1.29 -11.84 1.96
N LEU A 140 -2.13 -11.00 1.34
CA LEU A 140 -2.79 -11.35 0.08
C LEU A 140 -1.77 -11.62 -1.04
N VAL A 141 -0.74 -10.78 -1.14
CA VAL A 141 0.29 -10.93 -2.17
C VAL A 141 1.16 -12.16 -1.92
N VAL A 142 1.58 -12.41 -0.67
CA VAL A 142 2.38 -13.61 -0.34
C VAL A 142 1.58 -14.88 -0.62
N LEU A 143 0.32 -14.94 -0.19
CA LEU A 143 -0.54 -16.09 -0.45
C LEU A 143 -0.71 -16.32 -1.96
N ALA A 144 -1.02 -15.28 -2.73
CA ALA A 144 -1.11 -15.39 -4.18
C ALA A 144 0.19 -15.88 -4.81
N SER A 145 1.34 -15.37 -4.36
CA SER A 145 2.66 -15.82 -4.82
C SER A 145 2.94 -17.28 -4.46
N LEU A 146 2.52 -17.75 -3.28
CA LEU A 146 2.66 -19.16 -2.87
C LEU A 146 1.82 -20.09 -3.74
N PHE A 147 0.63 -19.65 -4.17
CA PHE A 147 -0.20 -20.37 -5.14
C PHE A 147 0.27 -20.21 -6.59
N GLY A 148 1.37 -19.48 -6.84
CA GLY A 148 1.91 -19.25 -8.19
C GLY A 148 1.03 -18.33 -9.06
N LEU A 149 0.11 -17.58 -8.45
CA LEU A 149 -0.80 -16.69 -9.17
C LEU A 149 -0.15 -15.32 -9.42
N PRO A 150 0.00 -14.88 -10.68
CA PRO A 150 0.50 -13.55 -10.98
C PRO A 150 -0.59 -12.51 -10.65
N VAL A 151 -0.42 -11.81 -9.53
CA VAL A 151 -1.36 -10.76 -9.09
C VAL A 151 -0.75 -9.37 -9.26
N SER A 152 -1.63 -8.36 -9.32
CA SER A 152 -1.20 -6.96 -9.33
C SER A 152 -1.13 -6.45 -7.89
N THR A 153 0.08 -6.26 -7.39
CA THR A 153 0.30 -5.74 -6.02
C THR A 153 -0.25 -4.33 -5.83
N THR A 154 -0.34 -3.53 -6.90
CA THR A 154 -0.95 -2.18 -6.83
C THR A 154 -2.47 -2.25 -6.65
N HIS A 155 -3.16 -3.18 -7.32
CA HIS A 155 -4.60 -3.39 -7.11
C HIS A 155 -4.89 -3.86 -5.68
N VAL A 156 -4.10 -4.80 -5.17
CA VAL A 156 -4.26 -5.30 -3.80
C VAL A 156 -4.00 -4.20 -2.78
N SER A 157 -2.95 -3.40 -2.97
CA SER A 157 -2.61 -2.30 -2.06
C SER A 157 -3.67 -1.19 -2.07
N VAL A 158 -4.08 -0.72 -3.24
CA VAL A 158 -5.13 0.30 -3.37
C VAL A 158 -6.48 -0.21 -2.84
N GLY A 159 -6.81 -1.49 -3.08
CA GLY A 159 -8.01 -2.12 -2.52
C GLY A 159 -7.99 -2.18 -1.00
N SER A 160 -6.84 -2.52 -0.39
CA SER A 160 -6.67 -2.54 1.06
C SER A 160 -6.82 -1.14 1.67
N LEU A 161 -6.21 -0.12 1.05
CA LEU A 161 -6.36 1.29 1.45
C LEU A 161 -7.81 1.76 1.32
N PHE A 162 -8.48 1.40 0.24
CA PHE A 162 -9.89 1.74 0.04
C PHE A 162 -10.78 1.09 1.10
N GLY A 163 -10.57 -0.19 1.40
CA GLY A 163 -11.31 -0.89 2.45
C GLY A 163 -11.20 -0.19 3.81
N ILE A 164 -10.01 0.24 4.19
CA ILE A 164 -9.79 1.02 5.42
C ILE A 164 -10.47 2.38 5.33
N GLY A 165 -10.36 3.07 4.20
CA GLY A 165 -11.06 4.33 3.96
C GLY A 165 -12.59 4.21 4.08
N LEU A 166 -13.17 3.09 3.67
CA LEU A 166 -14.61 2.80 3.83
C LEU A 166 -14.97 2.59 5.30
N THR A 167 -14.19 1.81 6.04
CA THR A 167 -14.45 1.56 7.48
C THR A 167 -14.32 2.82 8.35
N THR A 168 -13.47 3.76 7.93
CA THR A 168 -13.18 5.00 8.67
C THR A 168 -14.00 6.19 8.16
N GLY A 169 -14.77 6.03 7.08
CA GLY A 169 -15.52 7.12 6.43
C GLY A 169 -14.64 8.19 5.76
N ARG A 170 -13.33 7.96 5.62
CA ARG A 170 -12.34 8.90 5.07
C ARG A 170 -11.86 8.54 3.65
N ALA A 171 -12.59 7.68 2.94
CA ALA A 171 -12.31 7.34 1.55
C ALA A 171 -12.64 8.51 0.60
N ASN A 172 -11.75 8.80 -0.35
CA ASN A 172 -12.02 9.76 -1.42
C ASN A 172 -12.42 9.04 -2.72
N PRO A 173 -13.73 8.89 -3.01
CA PRO A 173 -14.20 8.09 -4.15
C PRO A 173 -13.76 8.67 -5.50
N ARG A 174 -13.52 9.98 -5.61
CA ARG A 174 -13.04 10.61 -6.85
C ARG A 174 -11.62 10.17 -7.21
N VAL A 175 -10.75 10.04 -6.21
CA VAL A 175 -9.37 9.62 -6.46
C VAL A 175 -9.34 8.13 -6.83
N ILE A 176 -10.15 7.32 -6.16
CA ILE A 176 -10.25 5.89 -6.45
C ILE A 176 -10.80 5.66 -7.86
N SER A 177 -11.87 6.37 -8.25
CA SER A 177 -12.39 6.25 -9.62
C SER A 177 -11.37 6.70 -10.66
N ALA A 178 -10.63 7.79 -10.42
CA ALA A 178 -9.55 8.23 -11.30
C ALA A 178 -8.43 7.18 -11.44
N ILE A 179 -8.07 6.49 -10.36
CA ILE A 179 -7.11 5.38 -10.39
C ILE A 179 -7.65 4.21 -11.22
N VAL A 180 -8.91 3.83 -11.02
CA VAL A 180 -9.55 2.74 -11.79
C VAL A 180 -9.62 3.08 -13.28
N PHE A 181 -10.00 4.31 -13.63
CA PHE A 181 -9.99 4.78 -15.01
C PHE A 181 -8.58 4.77 -15.61
N SER A 182 -7.56 5.15 -14.83
CA SER A 182 -6.16 5.07 -15.29
C SER A 182 -5.76 3.63 -15.62
N TRP A 183 -6.15 2.64 -14.80
CA TRP A 183 -5.86 1.23 -15.10
C TRP A 183 -6.56 0.74 -16.37
N LEU A 184 -7.83 1.11 -16.56
CA LEU A 184 -8.59 0.76 -17.76
C LEU A 184 -8.02 1.38 -19.04
N ILE A 185 -7.55 2.62 -18.97
CA ILE A 185 -6.94 3.34 -20.12
C ILE A 185 -5.52 2.85 -20.41
N THR A 186 -4.79 2.39 -19.40
CA THR A 186 -3.40 1.92 -19.59
C THR A 186 -3.35 0.68 -20.49
N LEU A 187 -4.32 -0.23 -20.40
CA LEU A 187 -4.40 -1.45 -21.22
C LEU A 187 -4.49 -1.18 -22.75
N PRO A 188 -5.46 -0.39 -23.25
CA PRO A 188 -5.55 -0.09 -24.68
C PRO A 188 -4.36 0.74 -25.16
N CYS A 189 -3.86 1.69 -24.36
CA CYS A 189 -2.65 2.43 -24.73
C CYS A 189 -1.43 1.51 -24.88
N ALA A 190 -1.25 0.54 -23.99
CA ALA A 190 -0.18 -0.45 -24.09
C ALA A 190 -0.36 -1.39 -25.30
N ALA A 191 -1.59 -1.81 -25.59
CA ALA A 191 -1.89 -2.65 -26.75
C ALA A 191 -1.63 -1.91 -28.08
N ILE A 192 -2.06 -0.65 -28.18
CA ILE A 192 -1.84 0.18 -29.36
C ILE A 192 -0.35 0.44 -29.58
N SER A 193 0.40 0.77 -28.52
CA SER A 193 1.84 1.04 -28.65
C SER A 193 2.62 -0.23 -29.02
N ALA A 194 2.32 -1.37 -28.41
CA ALA A 194 2.91 -2.65 -28.78
C ALA A 194 2.58 -3.03 -30.24
N GLY A 195 1.32 -2.85 -30.66
CA GLY A 195 0.88 -3.10 -32.03
C GLY A 195 1.58 -2.20 -33.04
N ALA A 196 1.76 -0.91 -32.73
CA ALA A 196 2.48 0.04 -33.58
C ALA A 196 3.95 -0.35 -33.75
N ILE A 197 4.64 -0.72 -32.65
CA ILE A 197 6.04 -1.16 -32.70
C ILE A 197 6.17 -2.44 -33.53
N TYR A 198 5.27 -3.41 -33.34
CA TYR A 198 5.26 -4.65 -34.12
C TYR A 198 5.05 -4.38 -35.61
N TRP A 199 4.11 -3.50 -35.95
CA TRP A 199 3.84 -3.14 -37.35
C TRP A 199 5.05 -2.47 -38.01
N ILE A 200 5.73 -1.56 -37.31
CA ILE A 200 6.95 -0.91 -37.81
C ILE A 200 8.07 -1.95 -37.99
N ALA A 201 8.32 -2.78 -36.98
CA ALA A 201 9.39 -3.78 -37.01
C ALA A 201 9.19 -4.86 -38.09
N ASN A 202 7.94 -5.16 -38.44
CA ASN A 202 7.60 -6.15 -39.46
C ASN A 202 7.21 -5.52 -40.82
N SER A 203 7.35 -4.20 -40.96
CA SER A 203 7.23 -3.54 -42.25
C SER A 203 8.42 -3.94 -43.13
N PRO A 204 8.21 -4.47 -44.35
CA PRO A 204 9.32 -4.82 -45.22
C PRO A 204 10.09 -3.56 -45.54
N HIS A 205 11.36 -3.51 -45.09
CA HIS A 205 12.32 -2.52 -45.55
C HIS A 205 12.47 -2.69 -47.07
N SER A 206 11.82 -1.83 -47.86
CA SER A 206 12.07 -1.66 -49.29
C SER A 206 13.43 -1.02 -49.53
#